data_AF-A0A2N3F215-F1
#
_entry.id   AF-A0A2N3F215-F1
#
_cell.length_a   1.000
_cell.length_b   1.000
_cell.length_c   1.000
_cell.angle_alpha   90.00
_cell.angle_beta   90.00
_cell.angle_gamma   90.00
#
_symmetry.space_group_name_H-M   'P 1'
#
loop_
_entity.id
_entity.type
_entity.pdbx_description
1 polymer ?
#
loop_
_entity_poly.entity_id
_entity_poly.type
_entity_poly.pdbx_seq_one_letter_code
_entity_poly.pdbx_strand_id
1 'polypeptide(L)'
;ALASVDAALASTGAGDIALTGVAPAWNAESRSRLLASLTLDTPEIDESELRVLGERLLRARSDAAARYDALHRPHRPWGVSAFETVQAIVRLTGQEPQPSTTVRLGTDAAAAVAEHGLGHVAAAIVERLHGEAQWPDDPETVERDEVAPWWHRVATTTEHGAELDEALAVLLRMVPRLRSDAQAAARDAGVDEAQTLAVWREQVRLFSDVQVTLDTFAPAVYHRSLSDLVAATSPRDDHGDSEMPNRVRRALVRRAKELLRPGRGASELHARLVAAAAEAETWRAQCSSGGWPVVPDGYSEYETRLARVERAWAILAPVLPDACGIDEPGDTEWSELAAALADLADGVPGGIDRAPVRPASMELAVPGFAPLLEDLESRQASPDQIRVDLEFSWWAAAFDGIVEADPRLIQAGALGAAVDEFLELDAQFAKLRVGPLMRAVAEHRRQAIARHPSDARDLFATLMEGSEVSVRDVRRDFGPVVAALRPVVIARAEQVSHLLPPTRCVDVVIVYGAESLATAQLIPALARASQVVVVADARSATRSAVAELTQLLPHIALRALPQARDPRVTAVLASVGYDKAVAAIPAPGEP
;
A
#
# COMPACT_ATOMS: atom_id res chain seq x y z
N ALA A 1 16.10 -26.25 12.82
CA ALA A 1 15.95 -25.43 11.60
C ALA A 1 16.48 -26.12 10.35
N LEU A 2 17.81 -26.20 10.12
CA LEU A 2 18.36 -26.70 8.84
C LEU A 2 17.92 -28.11 8.43
N ALA A 3 17.83 -29.06 9.38
CA ALA A 3 17.32 -30.40 9.08
C ALA A 3 15.85 -30.41 8.60
N SER A 4 15.04 -29.45 9.07
CA SER A 4 13.65 -29.29 8.61
C SER A 4 13.59 -28.71 7.19
N VAL A 5 14.53 -27.83 6.83
CA VAL A 5 14.63 -27.29 5.46
C VAL A 5 15.06 -28.39 4.50
N ASP A 6 16.06 -29.18 4.88
CA ASP A 6 16.54 -30.32 4.08
C ASP A 6 15.43 -31.38 3.89
N ALA A 7 14.71 -31.72 4.97
CA ALA A 7 13.56 -32.62 4.90
C ALA A 7 12.41 -32.06 4.05
N ALA A 8 12.15 -30.75 4.11
CA ALA A 8 11.14 -30.10 3.29
C ALA A 8 11.51 -30.12 1.79
N LEU A 9 12.77 -29.83 1.44
CA LEU A 9 13.23 -29.94 0.06
C LEU A 9 13.12 -31.37 -0.46
N ALA A 10 13.46 -32.36 0.37
CA ALA A 10 13.31 -33.76 0.01
C ALA A 10 11.84 -34.15 -0.21
N SER A 11 10.92 -33.74 0.69
CA SER A 11 9.50 -34.07 0.57
C SER A 11 8.81 -33.37 -0.61
N THR A 12 9.30 -32.20 -1.02
CA THR A 12 8.79 -31.50 -2.21
C THR A 12 9.39 -32.03 -3.52
N GLY A 13 10.37 -32.94 -3.49
CA GLY A 13 11.07 -33.42 -4.69
C GLY A 13 12.16 -32.47 -5.21
N ALA A 14 12.55 -31.47 -4.42
CA ALA A 14 13.60 -30.50 -4.74
C ALA A 14 14.94 -30.82 -4.05
N GLY A 15 15.05 -31.94 -3.33
CA GLY A 15 16.28 -32.31 -2.60
C GLY A 15 17.51 -32.44 -3.49
N ASP A 16 17.30 -32.69 -4.80
CA ASP A 16 18.39 -32.87 -5.75
C ASP A 16 19.14 -31.60 -6.15
N ILE A 17 18.68 -30.42 -5.73
CA ILE A 17 19.37 -29.15 -5.99
C ILE A 17 20.38 -28.79 -4.89
N ALA A 18 20.30 -29.45 -3.73
CA ALA A 18 21.00 -29.03 -2.52
C ALA A 18 22.18 -29.94 -2.15
N LEU A 19 23.27 -29.31 -1.71
CA LEU A 19 24.33 -29.92 -0.89
C LEU A 19 24.04 -29.63 0.58
N THR A 20 23.98 -30.68 1.40
CA THR A 20 23.61 -30.58 2.83
C THR A 20 24.80 -30.89 3.73
N GLY A 21 25.10 -29.96 4.64
CA GLY A 21 26.06 -30.12 5.73
C GLY A 21 25.46 -30.73 7.00
N VAL A 22 24.21 -31.19 6.96
CA VAL A 22 23.46 -31.59 8.17
C VAL A 22 23.94 -32.94 8.73
N ALA A 23 24.34 -33.87 7.87
CA ALA A 23 24.76 -35.21 8.26
C ALA A 23 26.18 -35.24 8.88
N PRO A 24 26.49 -36.16 9.82
CA PRO A 24 27.84 -36.32 10.37
C PRO A 24 28.89 -36.64 9.30
N ALA A 25 28.51 -37.43 8.29
CA ALA A 25 29.36 -37.80 7.15
C ALA A 25 29.10 -36.91 5.91
N TRP A 26 28.69 -35.65 6.12
CA TRP A 26 28.23 -34.73 5.05
C TRP A 26 29.19 -34.62 3.86
N ASN A 27 30.51 -34.72 4.09
CA ASN A 27 31.50 -34.58 3.03
C ASN A 27 31.43 -35.77 2.05
N ALA A 28 31.37 -37.01 2.56
CA ALA A 28 31.21 -38.19 1.73
C ALA A 28 29.87 -38.19 0.99
N GLU A 29 28.79 -37.83 1.68
CA GLU A 29 27.45 -37.75 1.08
C GLU A 29 27.38 -36.66 -0.01
N SER A 30 27.94 -35.48 0.23
CA SER A 30 28.00 -34.39 -0.74
C SER A 30 28.73 -34.79 -2.00
N ARG A 31 29.84 -35.53 -1.89
CA ARG A 31 30.57 -36.06 -3.05
C ARG A 31 29.76 -37.08 -3.84
N SER A 32 29.10 -38.01 -3.15
CA SER A 32 28.21 -38.98 -3.79
C SER A 32 27.06 -38.29 -4.52
N ARG A 33 26.47 -37.24 -3.93
CA ARG A 33 25.41 -36.42 -4.55
C ARG A 33 25.91 -35.62 -5.75
N LEU A 34 27.13 -35.08 -5.71
CA LEU A 34 27.75 -34.41 -6.87
C LEU A 34 28.00 -35.38 -8.02
N LEU A 35 28.48 -36.60 -7.71
CA LEU A 35 28.67 -37.65 -8.71
C LEU A 35 27.34 -38.07 -9.34
N ALA A 36 26.30 -38.30 -8.53
CA ALA A 36 24.96 -38.61 -9.00
C ALA A 36 24.38 -37.50 -9.90
N SER A 37 24.64 -36.23 -9.58
CA SER A 37 24.16 -35.10 -10.38
C SER A 37 24.66 -35.12 -11.83
N LEU A 38 25.86 -35.67 -12.09
CA LEU A 38 26.40 -35.75 -13.45
C LEU A 38 25.57 -36.65 -14.37
N THR A 39 24.79 -37.59 -13.79
CA THR A 39 23.95 -38.55 -14.52
C THR A 39 22.45 -38.32 -14.32
N LEU A 40 22.05 -37.22 -13.67
CA LEU A 40 20.62 -36.93 -13.49
C LEU A 40 19.96 -36.49 -14.80
N ASP A 41 18.86 -37.15 -15.14
CA ASP A 41 18.02 -36.80 -16.28
C ASP A 41 17.23 -35.50 -16.05
N THR A 42 16.64 -34.99 -17.13
CA THR A 42 15.71 -33.87 -17.08
C THR A 42 14.31 -34.41 -16.79
N PRO A 43 13.61 -33.94 -15.75
CA PRO A 43 12.26 -34.41 -15.46
C PRO A 43 11.29 -33.97 -16.56
N GLU A 44 10.37 -34.86 -16.93
CA GLU A 44 9.22 -34.53 -17.76
C GLU A 44 8.18 -33.75 -16.93
N ILE A 45 7.55 -32.75 -17.53
CA ILE A 45 6.56 -31.89 -16.87
C ILE A 45 5.31 -31.89 -17.72
N ASP A 46 4.16 -32.07 -17.07
CA ASP A 46 2.87 -31.80 -17.69
C ASP A 46 2.63 -30.28 -17.74
N GLU A 47 3.02 -29.66 -18.85
CA GLU A 47 2.80 -28.23 -19.07
C GLU A 47 1.31 -27.88 -19.20
N SER A 48 0.47 -28.86 -19.58
CA SER A 48 -0.96 -28.65 -19.73
C SER A 48 -1.65 -28.53 -18.37
N GLU A 49 -1.31 -29.42 -17.43
CA GLU A 49 -1.78 -29.36 -16.05
C GLU A 49 -1.35 -28.06 -15.37
N LEU A 50 -0.07 -27.68 -15.50
CA LEU A 50 0.47 -26.46 -14.92
C LEU A 50 -0.27 -25.21 -15.44
N ARG A 51 -0.54 -25.16 -16.74
CA ARG A 51 -1.28 -24.05 -17.35
C ARG A 51 -2.73 -23.99 -16.86
N VAL A 52 -3.43 -25.13 -16.87
CA VAL A 52 -4.84 -25.19 -16.41
C VAL A 52 -4.95 -24.77 -14.94
N LEU A 53 -4.05 -25.26 -14.08
CA LEU A 53 -4.05 -24.88 -12.67
C LEU A 53 -3.68 -23.41 -12.47
N GLY A 54 -2.71 -22.89 -13.24
CA GLY A 54 -2.35 -21.46 -13.22
C GLY A 54 -3.50 -20.55 -13.63
N GLU A 55 -4.25 -20.92 -14.67
CA GLU A 55 -5.46 -20.19 -15.08
C GLU A 55 -6.53 -20.20 -13.98
N ARG A 56 -6.75 -21.35 -13.33
CA ARG A 56 -7.68 -21.48 -12.20
C ARG A 56 -7.25 -20.60 -11.02
N LEU A 57 -5.98 -20.62 -10.66
CA LEU A 57 -5.41 -19.79 -9.59
C LEU A 57 -5.62 -18.29 -9.86
N LEU A 58 -5.35 -17.84 -11.10
CA LEU A 58 -5.57 -16.45 -11.49
C LEU A 58 -7.04 -16.04 -11.40
N ARG A 59 -7.97 -16.92 -11.84
CA ARG A 59 -9.41 -16.69 -11.71
C ARG A 59 -9.83 -16.61 -10.24
N ALA A 60 -9.44 -17.58 -9.40
CA ALA A 60 -9.75 -17.59 -7.97
C ALA A 60 -9.19 -16.34 -7.27
N ARG A 61 -7.96 -15.92 -7.59
CA ARG A 61 -7.39 -14.66 -7.08
C ARG A 61 -8.21 -13.44 -7.48
N SER A 62 -8.61 -13.35 -8.76
CA SER A 62 -9.42 -12.23 -9.25
C SER A 62 -10.81 -12.21 -8.61
N ASP A 63 -11.38 -13.38 -8.35
CA ASP A 63 -12.71 -13.55 -7.78
C ASP A 63 -12.73 -13.23 -6.28
N ALA A 64 -11.69 -13.63 -5.54
CA ALA A 64 -11.48 -13.22 -4.15
C ALA A 64 -11.28 -11.70 -4.03
N ALA A 65 -10.43 -11.12 -4.89
CA ALA A 65 -10.21 -9.68 -4.93
C ALA A 65 -11.49 -8.91 -5.28
N ALA A 66 -12.23 -9.35 -6.29
CA ALA A 66 -13.48 -8.71 -6.70
C ALA A 66 -14.55 -8.73 -5.60
N ARG A 67 -14.67 -9.83 -4.83
CA ARG A 67 -15.58 -9.89 -3.67
C ARG A 67 -15.12 -8.99 -2.53
N TYR A 68 -13.82 -8.96 -2.24
CA TYR A 68 -13.27 -8.06 -1.24
C TYR A 68 -13.52 -6.59 -1.60
N ASP A 69 -13.27 -6.23 -2.86
CA ASP A 69 -13.52 -4.89 -3.37
C ASP A 69 -15.00 -4.54 -3.34
N ALA A 70 -15.90 -5.45 -3.72
CA ALA A 70 -17.34 -5.21 -3.69
C ALA A 70 -17.83 -4.89 -2.27
N LEU A 71 -17.27 -5.55 -1.26
CA LEU A 71 -17.62 -5.33 0.14
C LEU A 71 -17.20 -3.95 0.67
N HIS A 72 -16.04 -3.43 0.22
CA HIS A 72 -15.44 -2.17 0.70
C HIS A 72 -15.67 -0.98 -0.24
N ARG A 73 -16.23 -1.21 -1.43
CA ARG A 73 -16.50 -0.13 -2.39
C ARG A 73 -17.63 0.77 -1.87
N PRO A 74 -17.45 2.10 -1.87
CA PRO A 74 -18.54 3.02 -1.57
C PRO A 74 -19.56 3.05 -2.72
N HIS A 75 -20.84 2.99 -2.38
CA HIS A 75 -21.95 2.96 -3.34
C HIS A 75 -22.71 4.28 -3.33
N ARG A 76 -23.06 4.80 -4.52
CA ARG A 76 -23.95 5.95 -4.63
C ARG A 76 -25.42 5.51 -4.52
N PRO A 77 -26.32 6.35 -3.99
CA PRO A 77 -26.10 7.73 -3.50
C PRO A 77 -25.46 7.82 -2.10
N TRP A 78 -25.42 6.72 -1.34
CA TRP A 78 -25.09 6.68 0.09
C TRP A 78 -23.67 7.12 0.46
N GLY A 79 -22.70 6.91 -0.43
CA GLY A 79 -21.29 7.22 -0.18
C GLY A 79 -20.57 6.26 0.77
N VAL A 80 -21.23 5.16 1.16
CA VAL A 80 -20.74 4.15 2.10
C VAL A 80 -20.69 2.76 1.47
N SER A 81 -19.91 1.86 2.05
CA SER A 81 -19.74 0.47 1.64
C SER A 81 -20.62 -0.48 2.43
N ALA A 82 -20.84 -1.70 1.91
CA ALA A 82 -21.58 -2.74 2.63
C ALA A 82 -20.89 -3.16 3.94
N PHE A 83 -19.56 -3.08 3.99
CA PHE A 83 -18.81 -3.31 5.23
C PHE A 83 -19.13 -2.27 6.30
N GLU A 84 -19.07 -0.99 5.92
CA GLU A 84 -19.33 0.13 6.83
C GLU A 84 -20.77 0.11 7.35
N THR A 85 -21.74 -0.25 6.52
CA THR A 85 -23.14 -0.34 6.96
C THR A 85 -23.34 -1.44 7.99
N VAL A 86 -22.77 -2.63 7.78
CA VAL A 86 -22.82 -3.74 8.76
C VAL A 86 -22.12 -3.35 10.06
N GLN A 87 -20.93 -2.73 9.98
CA GLN A 87 -20.22 -2.26 11.17
C GLN A 87 -21.01 -1.22 11.96
N ALA A 88 -21.64 -0.27 11.27
CA ALA A 88 -22.48 0.74 11.89
C ALA A 88 -23.72 0.14 12.56
N ILE A 89 -24.40 -0.79 11.90
CA ILE A 89 -25.55 -1.50 12.46
C ILE A 89 -25.14 -2.29 13.72
N VAL A 90 -24.04 -3.04 13.68
CA VAL A 90 -23.52 -3.79 14.84
C VAL A 90 -23.12 -2.87 15.98
N ARG A 91 -22.52 -1.71 15.68
CA ARG A 91 -22.20 -0.70 16.68
C ARG A 91 -23.47 -0.18 17.37
N LEU A 92 -24.47 0.20 16.58
CA LEU A 92 -25.72 0.76 17.10
C LEU A 92 -26.50 -0.25 17.94
N THR A 93 -26.54 -1.52 17.54
CA THR A 93 -27.21 -2.57 18.33
C THR A 93 -26.45 -2.97 19.60
N GLY A 94 -25.17 -2.65 19.69
CA GLY A 94 -24.34 -2.86 20.89
C GLY A 94 -24.27 -1.68 21.86
N GLN A 95 -24.82 -0.52 21.50
CA GLN A 95 -24.82 0.70 22.32
C GLN A 95 -26.09 0.84 23.16
N GLU A 96 -26.04 1.66 24.21
CA GLU A 96 -27.23 2.10 24.95
C GLU A 96 -27.44 3.61 24.70
N PRO A 97 -28.64 4.06 24.25
CA PRO A 97 -29.82 3.25 23.93
C PRO A 97 -29.68 2.47 22.61
N GLN A 98 -30.31 1.29 22.54
CA GLN A 98 -30.36 0.47 21.32
C GLN A 98 -31.43 1.00 20.35
N PRO A 99 -31.28 0.78 19.04
CA PRO A 99 -32.33 1.07 18.08
C PRO A 99 -33.58 0.24 18.39
N SER A 100 -34.72 0.92 18.48
CA SER A 100 -36.03 0.34 18.75
C SER A 100 -36.90 0.24 17.49
N THR A 101 -36.44 0.83 16.37
CA THR A 101 -37.13 0.78 15.08
C THR A 101 -36.61 -0.34 14.18
N THR A 102 -37.48 -0.88 13.34
CA THR A 102 -37.09 -1.73 12.19
C THR A 102 -37.31 -1.03 10.85
N VAL A 103 -37.76 0.22 10.86
CA VAL A 103 -38.11 0.96 9.66
C VAL A 103 -36.86 1.29 8.84
N ARG A 104 -36.98 1.25 7.51
CA ARG A 104 -35.96 1.71 6.56
C ARG A 104 -36.38 3.05 6.00
N LEU A 105 -35.47 4.02 5.97
CA LEU A 105 -35.70 5.28 5.27
C LEU A 105 -35.89 5.02 3.78
N GLY A 106 -36.81 5.77 3.16
CA GLY A 106 -36.89 5.83 1.70
C GLY A 106 -35.65 6.51 1.10
N THR A 107 -35.36 6.23 -0.17
CA THR A 107 -34.18 6.75 -0.88
C THR A 107 -34.08 8.28 -0.84
N ASP A 108 -35.19 8.99 -1.00
CA ASP A 108 -35.21 10.46 -1.00
C ASP A 108 -34.97 11.03 0.41
N ALA A 109 -35.60 10.44 1.44
CA ALA A 109 -35.37 10.79 2.84
C ALA A 109 -33.91 10.53 3.25
N ALA A 110 -33.32 9.43 2.78
CA ALA A 110 -31.93 9.13 3.05
C ALA A 110 -30.94 10.08 2.34
N ALA A 111 -31.25 10.49 1.12
CA ALA A 111 -30.49 11.52 0.42
C ALA A 111 -30.56 12.85 1.17
N ALA A 112 -31.72 13.22 1.70
CA ALA A 112 -31.90 14.41 2.50
C ALA A 112 -31.10 14.35 3.82
N VAL A 113 -31.02 13.18 4.47
CA VAL A 113 -30.12 12.96 5.63
C VAL A 113 -28.65 13.13 5.24
N ALA A 114 -28.25 12.63 4.07
CA ALA A 114 -26.87 12.77 3.59
C ALA A 114 -26.52 14.22 3.20
N GLU A 115 -27.48 15.00 2.71
CA GLU A 115 -27.32 16.40 2.32
C GLU A 115 -27.32 17.36 3.52
N HIS A 116 -28.29 17.21 4.43
CA HIS A 116 -28.48 18.13 5.55
C HIS A 116 -27.78 17.69 6.84
N GLY A 117 -27.33 16.44 6.90
CA GLY A 117 -26.68 15.86 8.07
C GLY A 117 -27.67 15.28 9.08
N LEU A 118 -27.29 14.15 9.69
CA LEU A 118 -28.12 13.39 10.63
C LEU A 118 -28.67 14.24 11.78
N GLY A 119 -27.83 15.07 12.40
CA GLY A 119 -28.23 15.88 13.57
C GLY A 119 -29.25 16.94 13.25
N HIS A 120 -29.13 17.57 12.08
CA HIS A 120 -30.11 18.55 11.61
C HIS A 120 -31.47 17.88 11.35
N VAL A 121 -31.47 16.71 10.70
CA VAL A 121 -32.70 15.95 10.47
C VAL A 121 -33.30 15.44 11.79
N ALA A 122 -32.47 14.94 12.71
CA ALA A 122 -32.92 14.50 14.03
C ALA A 122 -33.57 15.65 14.81
N ALA A 123 -32.96 16.84 14.81
CA ALA A 123 -33.52 18.03 15.45
C ALA A 123 -34.86 18.44 14.84
N ALA A 124 -34.98 18.41 13.50
CA ALA A 124 -36.25 18.69 12.82
C ALA A 124 -37.34 17.65 13.18
N ILE A 125 -36.98 16.37 13.34
CA ILE A 125 -37.92 15.32 13.77
C ILE A 125 -38.35 15.54 15.22
N VAL A 126 -37.41 15.88 16.10
CA VAL A 126 -37.70 16.21 17.50
C VAL A 126 -38.65 17.40 17.60
N GLU A 127 -38.38 18.48 16.87
CA GLU A 127 -39.25 19.67 16.83
C GLU A 127 -40.65 19.32 16.30
N ARG A 128 -40.74 18.49 15.27
CA ARG A 128 -42.03 18.04 14.72
C ARG A 128 -42.85 17.21 15.70
N LEU A 129 -42.22 16.30 16.44
CA LEU A 129 -42.90 15.37 17.34
C LEU A 129 -43.19 15.97 18.73
N HIS A 130 -42.32 16.86 19.22
CA HIS A 130 -42.36 17.40 20.59
C HIS A 130 -42.65 18.92 20.66
N GLY A 131 -42.65 19.63 19.52
CA GLY A 131 -42.84 21.08 19.42
C GLY A 131 -41.59 21.92 19.73
N GLU A 132 -41.67 23.24 19.54
CA GLU A 132 -40.58 24.22 19.76
C GLU A 132 -40.01 24.25 21.20
N ALA A 133 -40.67 23.60 22.17
CA ALA A 133 -40.54 23.93 23.60
C ALA A 133 -39.93 22.85 24.51
N GLN A 134 -39.32 21.79 23.98
CA GLN A 134 -38.63 20.78 24.82
C GLN A 134 -37.33 20.29 24.19
N TRP A 135 -36.38 21.20 23.96
CA TRP A 135 -35.03 20.86 24.35
C TRP A 135 -35.02 20.95 25.89
N PRO A 136 -34.61 19.92 26.64
CA PRO A 136 -34.44 20.12 28.07
C PRO A 136 -33.40 21.24 28.26
N ASP A 137 -33.84 22.38 28.80
CA ASP A 137 -32.96 23.27 29.53
C ASP A 137 -32.42 22.45 30.71
N ASP A 138 -31.17 22.04 30.61
CA ASP A 138 -30.33 21.32 31.59
C ASP A 138 -30.98 20.18 32.41
N PRO A 139 -30.49 18.92 32.28
CA PRO A 139 -30.51 18.03 33.43
C PRO A 139 -29.42 18.50 34.42
N GLU A 140 -29.85 19.00 35.59
CA GLU A 140 -29.01 19.24 36.74
C GLU A 140 -27.99 18.11 36.97
N THR A 141 -26.71 18.48 36.98
CA THR A 141 -25.61 17.82 37.71
C THR A 141 -25.47 16.32 37.55
N VAL A 142 -24.83 15.91 36.45
CA VAL A 142 -23.81 14.86 36.55
C VAL A 142 -22.50 15.51 36.14
N GLU A 143 -21.54 15.60 37.05
CA GLU A 143 -20.14 15.83 36.71
C GLU A 143 -19.71 14.74 35.72
N ARG A 144 -19.81 15.05 34.43
CA ARG A 144 -19.33 14.25 33.32
C ARG A 144 -18.55 15.21 32.45
N ASP A 145 -17.24 15.03 32.39
CA ASP A 145 -16.32 15.83 31.58
C ASP A 145 -16.96 16.14 30.21
N GLU A 146 -17.36 17.39 30.02
CA GLU A 146 -17.92 17.89 28.77
C GLU A 146 -16.88 17.69 27.66
N VAL A 147 -17.07 16.67 26.83
CA VAL A 147 -16.33 16.54 25.57
C VAL A 147 -16.91 17.57 24.61
N ALA A 148 -16.48 18.82 24.78
CA ALA A 148 -16.78 19.91 23.87
C ALA A 148 -16.27 19.56 22.45
N PRO A 149 -17.00 19.93 21.37
CA PRO A 149 -16.55 19.68 20.00
C PRO A 149 -15.12 20.16 19.78
N TRP A 150 -14.34 19.47 18.94
CA TRP A 150 -12.92 19.82 18.73
C TRP A 150 -12.75 21.28 18.30
N TRP A 151 -13.72 21.83 17.57
CA TRP A 151 -13.71 23.21 17.09
C TRP A 151 -14.23 24.26 18.11
N HIS A 152 -14.65 23.88 19.33
CA HIS A 152 -15.29 24.81 20.28
C HIS A 152 -14.43 26.02 20.68
N ARG A 153 -13.10 25.92 20.57
CA ARG A 153 -12.15 27.01 20.89
C ARG A 153 -11.76 27.85 19.68
N VAL A 154 -11.97 27.32 18.48
CA VAL A 154 -11.48 27.92 17.22
C VAL A 154 -12.62 28.47 16.36
N ALA A 155 -13.85 27.96 16.52
CA ALA A 155 -15.00 28.46 15.78
C ALA A 155 -15.57 29.74 16.41
N THR A 156 -15.88 30.73 15.57
CA THR A 156 -16.53 31.98 16.01
C THR A 156 -18.03 31.84 16.21
N THR A 157 -18.66 30.90 15.50
CA THR A 157 -20.10 30.61 15.55
C THR A 157 -20.32 29.10 15.37
N THR A 158 -21.50 28.60 15.73
CA THR A 158 -21.86 27.19 15.51
C THR A 158 -21.97 26.83 14.02
N GLU A 159 -22.40 27.77 13.18
CA GLU A 159 -22.39 27.64 11.71
C GLU A 159 -20.97 27.46 11.17
N HIS A 160 -20.00 28.23 11.67
CA HIS A 160 -18.59 28.07 11.33
C HIS A 160 -18.04 26.71 11.81
N GLY A 161 -18.48 26.23 12.97
CA GLY A 161 -18.16 24.88 13.46
C GLY A 161 -18.65 23.76 12.52
N ALA A 162 -19.86 23.90 11.96
CA ALA A 162 -20.39 22.94 11.00
C ALA A 162 -19.60 22.94 9.67
N GLU A 163 -19.20 24.12 9.18
CA GLU A 163 -18.32 24.25 8.00
C GLU A 163 -16.96 23.57 8.23
N LEU A 164 -16.40 23.71 9.44
CA LEU A 164 -15.15 23.05 9.85
C LEU A 164 -15.28 21.53 9.90
N ASP A 165 -16.40 21.00 10.41
CA ASP A 165 -16.68 19.56 10.42
C ASP A 165 -16.85 18.99 9.01
N GLU A 166 -17.57 19.68 8.12
CA GLU A 166 -17.71 19.27 6.73
C GLU A 166 -16.34 19.25 6.02
N ALA A 167 -15.54 20.31 6.22
CA ALA A 167 -14.19 20.39 5.71
C ALA A 167 -13.30 19.25 6.23
N LEU A 168 -13.34 18.96 7.53
CA LEU A 168 -12.62 17.85 8.16
C LEU A 168 -13.04 16.50 7.57
N ALA A 169 -14.34 16.25 7.41
CA ALA A 169 -14.87 15.01 6.83
C ALA A 169 -14.44 14.81 5.37
N VAL A 170 -14.38 15.89 4.58
CA VAL A 170 -13.86 15.85 3.21
C VAL A 170 -12.38 15.51 3.20
N LEU A 171 -11.59 16.14 4.08
CA LEU A 171 -10.14 15.94 4.14
C LEU A 171 -9.79 14.53 4.62
N LEU A 172 -10.43 14.01 5.67
CA LEU A 172 -10.24 12.63 6.15
C LEU A 172 -10.45 11.59 5.05
N ARG A 173 -11.45 11.80 4.18
CA ARG A 173 -11.76 10.89 3.07
C ARG A 173 -10.78 10.99 1.91
N MET A 174 -10.27 12.19 1.66
CA MET A 174 -9.53 12.52 0.43
C MET A 174 -8.02 12.51 0.62
N VAL A 175 -7.50 12.81 1.81
CA VAL A 175 -6.05 12.83 2.11
C VAL A 175 -5.39 11.47 1.83
N PRO A 176 -5.94 10.31 2.25
CA PRO A 176 -5.36 9.01 1.89
C PRO A 176 -5.32 8.77 0.38
N ARG A 177 -6.33 9.28 -0.36
CA ARG A 177 -6.39 9.18 -1.82
C ARG A 177 -5.32 10.05 -2.49
N LEU A 178 -5.14 11.30 -2.04
CA LEU A 178 -4.09 12.18 -2.56
C LEU A 178 -2.68 11.61 -2.32
N ARG A 179 -2.45 10.98 -1.16
CA ARG A 179 -1.19 10.26 -0.90
C ARG A 179 -0.98 9.11 -1.89
N SER A 180 -2.03 8.35 -2.17
CA SER A 180 -1.96 7.28 -3.18
C SER A 180 -1.72 7.83 -4.59
N ASP A 181 -2.31 8.97 -4.94
CA ASP A 181 -2.08 9.65 -6.21
C ASP A 181 -0.62 10.10 -6.34
N ALA A 182 -0.05 10.69 -5.27
CA ALA A 182 1.36 11.09 -5.23
C ALA A 182 2.30 9.89 -5.43
N GLN A 183 1.99 8.75 -4.82
CA GLN A 183 2.76 7.51 -5.02
C GLN A 183 2.66 6.95 -6.44
N ALA A 184 1.47 7.02 -7.05
CA ALA A 184 1.28 6.61 -8.44
C ALA A 184 2.05 7.54 -9.39
N ALA A 185 1.90 8.85 -9.22
CA ALA A 185 2.60 9.84 -10.04
C ALA A 185 4.13 9.72 -9.96
N ALA A 186 4.68 9.46 -8.76
CA ALA A 186 6.11 9.20 -8.59
C ALA A 186 6.59 7.97 -9.36
N ARG A 187 5.80 6.90 -9.41
CA ARG A 187 6.12 5.68 -10.16
C ARG A 187 6.02 5.89 -11.67
N ASP A 188 4.99 6.60 -12.11
CA ASP A 188 4.67 6.76 -13.54
C ASP A 188 5.57 7.80 -14.22
N ALA A 189 5.81 8.95 -13.56
CA ALA A 189 6.64 10.02 -14.09
C ALA A 189 8.11 9.98 -13.62
N GLY A 190 8.44 9.18 -12.60
CA GLY A 190 9.80 9.06 -12.07
C GLY A 190 10.26 10.26 -11.22
N VAL A 191 9.34 11.13 -10.80
CA VAL A 191 9.60 12.17 -9.77
C VAL A 191 9.68 11.55 -8.38
N ASP A 192 10.29 12.27 -7.44
CA ASP A 192 10.31 11.85 -6.03
C ASP A 192 8.90 11.88 -5.44
N GLU A 193 8.58 10.92 -4.55
CA GLU A 193 7.27 10.86 -3.88
C GLU A 193 7.04 12.11 -3.03
N ALA A 194 5.95 12.84 -3.30
CA ALA A 194 5.56 13.99 -2.48
C ALA A 194 5.15 13.53 -1.07
N GLN A 195 5.96 13.89 -0.07
CA GLN A 195 5.73 13.54 1.33
C GLN A 195 4.71 14.46 2.04
N THR A 196 4.39 15.61 1.45
CA THR A 196 3.51 16.63 2.02
C THR A 196 2.49 17.12 0.99
N LEU A 197 1.39 17.73 1.47
CA LEU A 197 0.37 18.31 0.59
C LEU A 197 0.91 19.50 -0.20
N ALA A 198 1.81 20.31 0.38
CA ALA A 198 2.47 21.42 -0.30
C ALA A 198 3.27 20.95 -1.52
N VAL A 199 4.14 19.95 -1.34
CA VAL A 199 4.94 19.39 -2.45
C VAL A 199 4.04 18.77 -3.51
N TRP A 200 2.95 18.09 -3.10
CA TRP A 200 2.00 17.52 -4.05
C TRP A 200 1.31 18.57 -4.92
N ARG A 201 0.93 19.73 -4.34
CA ARG A 201 0.38 20.87 -5.11
C ARG A 201 1.34 21.35 -6.18
N GLU A 202 2.62 21.47 -5.83
CA GLU A 202 3.66 21.90 -6.76
C GLU A 202 3.84 20.89 -7.89
N GLN A 203 3.88 19.60 -7.58
CA GLN A 203 3.99 18.53 -8.58
C GLN A 203 2.80 18.51 -9.54
N VAL A 204 1.57 18.61 -9.04
CA VAL A 204 0.36 18.63 -9.89
C VAL A 204 0.38 19.85 -10.83
N ARG A 205 0.78 21.04 -10.33
CA ARG A 205 0.96 22.23 -11.18
C ARG A 205 2.04 22.01 -12.23
N LEU A 206 3.18 21.43 -11.85
CA LEU A 206 4.26 21.12 -12.77
C LEU A 206 3.82 20.16 -13.89
N PHE A 207 3.02 19.13 -13.58
CA PHE A 207 2.47 18.25 -14.60
C PHE A 207 1.56 18.99 -15.59
N SER A 208 0.74 19.92 -15.09
CA SER A 208 -0.11 20.80 -15.92
C SER A 208 0.72 21.68 -16.85
N ASP A 209 1.74 22.37 -16.30
CA ASP A 209 2.63 23.24 -17.06
C ASP A 209 3.38 22.46 -18.15
N VAL A 210 3.93 21.30 -17.79
CA VAL A 210 4.61 20.41 -18.75
C VAL A 210 3.64 19.94 -19.84
N GLN A 211 2.38 19.61 -19.51
CA GLN A 211 1.38 19.24 -20.50
C GLN A 211 1.10 20.38 -21.48
N VAL A 212 0.94 21.61 -21.00
CA VAL A 212 0.74 22.80 -21.85
C VAL A 212 1.94 23.02 -22.79
N THR A 213 3.16 22.81 -22.29
CA THR A 213 4.37 22.85 -23.10
C THR A 213 4.39 21.74 -24.16
N LEU A 214 4.04 20.50 -23.80
CA LEU A 214 4.00 19.34 -24.69
C LEU A 214 2.85 19.36 -25.70
N ASP A 215 1.81 20.18 -25.49
CA ASP A 215 0.77 20.46 -26.49
C ASP A 215 1.28 21.34 -27.63
N THR A 216 2.35 22.10 -27.37
CA THR A 216 3.02 22.97 -28.35
C THR A 216 4.25 22.31 -28.96
N PHE A 217 5.10 21.71 -28.14
CA PHE A 217 6.37 21.13 -28.54
C PHE A 217 6.35 19.59 -28.50
N ALA A 218 7.23 18.97 -29.28
CA ALA A 218 7.56 17.57 -29.12
C ALA A 218 8.37 17.37 -27.82
N PRO A 219 8.30 16.18 -27.17
CA PRO A 219 9.04 15.90 -25.93
C PRO A 219 10.55 16.14 -26.00
N ALA A 220 11.13 16.06 -27.21
CA ALA A 220 12.53 16.37 -27.47
C ALA A 220 12.95 17.80 -27.09
N VAL A 221 12.00 18.71 -26.80
CA VAL A 221 12.29 20.07 -26.29
C VAL A 221 13.07 20.03 -24.98
N TYR A 222 12.83 19.02 -24.13
CA TYR A 222 13.50 18.91 -22.85
C TYR A 222 14.94 18.40 -22.94
N HIS A 223 15.39 17.88 -24.09
CA HIS A 223 16.74 17.34 -24.24
C HIS A 223 17.82 18.44 -24.14
N ARG A 224 19.10 18.05 -24.06
CA ARG A 224 20.27 18.94 -23.93
C ARG A 224 20.32 20.00 -25.05
N SER A 225 19.74 21.18 -24.78
CA SER A 225 19.97 22.48 -25.46
C SER A 225 19.00 23.61 -25.01
N LEU A 226 18.14 23.40 -24.00
CA LEU A 226 17.12 24.40 -23.62
C LEU A 226 17.69 25.79 -23.33
N SER A 227 18.78 25.90 -22.57
CA SER A 227 19.48 27.17 -22.30
C SER A 227 19.95 27.85 -23.57
N ASP A 228 20.50 27.09 -24.53
CA ASP A 228 20.98 27.60 -25.81
C ASP A 228 19.83 28.06 -26.72
N LEU A 229 18.69 27.34 -26.68
CA LEU A 229 17.48 27.69 -27.41
C LEU A 229 16.85 28.98 -26.86
N VAL A 230 16.80 29.14 -25.54
CA VAL A 230 16.34 30.37 -24.87
C VAL A 230 17.25 31.54 -25.25
N ALA A 231 18.57 31.38 -25.12
CA ALA A 231 19.56 32.41 -25.49
C ALA A 231 19.50 32.79 -26.98
N ALA A 232 19.24 31.82 -27.86
CA ALA A 232 19.14 32.07 -29.30
C ALA A 232 17.84 32.78 -29.73
N THR A 233 16.77 32.68 -28.92
CA THR A 233 15.43 33.24 -29.23
C THR A 233 15.13 34.55 -28.52
N SER A 234 15.98 34.98 -27.58
CA SER A 234 15.83 36.24 -26.86
C SER A 234 15.85 37.46 -27.79
N PRO A 235 15.02 38.50 -27.53
CA PRO A 235 15.11 39.77 -28.24
C PRO A 235 16.52 40.36 -28.08
N ARG A 236 16.99 41.10 -29.10
CA ARG A 236 18.28 41.79 -28.99
C ARG A 236 18.18 42.88 -27.93
N ASP A 237 18.86 42.72 -26.82
CA ASP A 237 19.16 43.85 -25.95
C ASP A 237 20.22 44.73 -26.63
N ASP A 238 20.00 46.05 -26.57
CA ASP A 238 20.89 47.10 -27.11
C ASP A 238 22.21 47.20 -26.31
N HIS A 239 22.36 46.45 -25.22
CA HIS A 239 23.55 46.38 -24.41
C HIS A 239 24.33 45.12 -24.77
N GLY A 240 25.38 45.33 -25.56
CA GLY A 240 26.18 44.29 -26.17
C GLY A 240 26.71 43.26 -25.18
N ASP A 241 26.10 42.08 -25.21
CA ASP A 241 26.83 40.83 -25.11
C ASP A 241 26.12 39.77 -25.96
N SER A 242 26.69 39.46 -27.11
CA SER A 242 26.26 38.34 -27.94
C SER A 242 27.50 37.54 -28.30
N GLU A 243 27.99 36.77 -27.34
CA GLU A 243 29.07 35.78 -27.55
C GLU A 243 28.71 34.73 -28.62
N MET A 244 27.42 34.60 -28.98
CA MET A 244 26.93 33.59 -29.92
C MET A 244 27.04 34.05 -31.41
N PRO A 245 27.79 33.32 -32.27
CA PRO A 245 27.89 33.63 -33.69
C PRO A 245 26.52 33.59 -34.41
N ASN A 246 26.24 34.56 -35.28
CA ASN A 246 24.96 34.68 -36.02
C ASN A 246 24.54 33.38 -36.75
N ARG A 247 25.51 32.60 -37.25
CA ARG A 247 25.27 31.31 -37.92
C ARG A 247 24.73 30.25 -36.94
N VAL A 248 25.28 30.21 -35.73
CA VAL A 248 24.86 29.30 -34.64
C VAL A 248 23.47 29.68 -34.15
N ARG A 249 23.23 30.98 -33.90
CA ARG A 249 21.90 31.49 -33.51
C ARG A 249 20.81 31.11 -34.52
N ARG A 250 21.05 31.32 -35.82
CA ARG A 250 20.08 30.93 -36.88
C ARG A 250 19.80 29.43 -36.92
N ALA A 251 20.83 28.60 -36.66
CA ALA A 251 20.66 27.15 -36.60
C ALA A 251 19.82 26.72 -35.38
N LEU A 252 20.08 27.30 -34.20
CA LEU A 252 19.33 27.03 -32.97
C LEU A 252 17.87 27.50 -33.06
N VAL A 253 17.60 28.68 -33.64
CA VAL A 253 16.23 29.16 -33.89
C VAL A 253 15.48 28.23 -34.86
N ARG A 254 16.15 27.72 -35.90
CA ARG A 254 15.56 26.72 -36.79
C ARG A 254 15.24 25.43 -36.03
N ARG A 255 16.17 24.97 -35.19
CA ARG A 255 15.99 23.79 -34.36
C ARG A 255 14.81 23.93 -33.39
N ALA A 256 14.66 25.09 -32.73
CA ALA A 256 13.52 25.39 -31.89
C ALA A 256 12.18 25.29 -32.64
N LYS A 257 12.13 25.77 -33.89
CA LYS A 257 10.92 25.67 -34.74
C LYS A 257 10.63 24.23 -35.18
N GLU A 258 11.65 23.40 -35.40
CA GLU A 258 11.48 21.97 -35.71
C GLU A 258 10.91 21.17 -34.53
N LEU A 259 11.07 21.67 -33.30
CA LEU A 259 10.51 21.04 -32.10
C LEU A 259 9.02 21.34 -31.92
N LEU A 260 8.42 22.26 -32.69
CA LEU A 260 6.99 22.53 -32.63
C LEU A 260 6.20 21.35 -33.22
N ARG A 261 5.07 21.02 -32.60
CA ARG A 261 4.14 20.03 -33.15
C ARG A 261 3.49 20.55 -34.44
N PRO A 262 3.16 19.66 -35.40
CA PRO A 262 2.46 20.05 -36.63
C PRO A 262 1.19 20.85 -36.33
N GLY A 263 1.02 22.01 -37.00
CA GLY A 263 -0.15 22.88 -36.82
C GLY A 263 -0.04 23.92 -35.70
N ARG A 264 1.03 23.91 -34.89
CA ARG A 264 1.30 24.96 -33.89
C ARG A 264 2.17 26.07 -34.47
N GLY A 265 1.76 27.32 -34.26
CA GLY A 265 2.50 28.50 -34.73
C GLY A 265 3.72 28.83 -33.86
N ALA A 266 4.68 29.56 -34.43
CA ALA A 266 5.87 30.06 -33.71
C ALA A 266 5.62 31.37 -32.94
N SER A 267 4.35 31.72 -32.67
CA SER A 267 4.00 32.87 -31.83
C SER A 267 4.50 32.64 -30.41
N GLU A 268 5.14 33.65 -29.81
CA GLU A 268 5.68 33.59 -28.44
C GLU A 268 6.70 32.46 -28.21
N LEU A 269 7.41 32.04 -29.27
CA LEU A 269 8.40 30.96 -29.21
C LEU A 269 9.42 31.15 -28.07
N HIS A 270 9.92 32.37 -27.88
CA HIS A 270 10.87 32.67 -26.81
C HIS A 270 10.26 32.47 -25.42
N ALA A 271 9.08 33.05 -25.16
CA ALA A 271 8.41 32.95 -23.87
C ALA A 271 8.10 31.50 -23.49
N ARG A 272 7.67 30.68 -24.46
CA ARG A 272 7.39 29.26 -24.21
C ARG A 272 8.65 28.43 -23.96
N LEU A 273 9.77 28.77 -24.60
CA LEU A 273 11.07 28.13 -24.30
C LEU A 273 11.60 28.54 -22.92
N VAL A 274 11.33 29.77 -22.46
CA VAL A 274 11.64 30.21 -21.10
C VAL A 274 10.81 29.43 -20.08
N ALA A 275 9.51 29.25 -20.32
CA ALA A 275 8.64 28.42 -19.48
C ALA A 275 9.14 26.97 -19.40
N ALA A 276 9.40 26.33 -20.54
CA ALA A 276 9.96 24.99 -20.59
C ALA A 276 11.32 24.85 -19.88
N ALA A 277 12.16 25.90 -19.89
CA ALA A 277 13.42 25.90 -19.16
C ALA A 277 13.22 26.00 -17.64
N ALA A 278 12.25 26.79 -17.17
CA ALA A 278 11.88 26.86 -15.77
C ALA A 278 11.26 25.54 -15.29
N GLU A 279 10.33 24.96 -16.06
CA GLU A 279 9.73 23.64 -15.81
C GLU A 279 10.82 22.56 -15.67
N ALA A 280 11.81 22.56 -16.56
CA ALA A 280 12.92 21.60 -16.51
C ALA A 280 13.85 21.79 -15.30
N GLU A 281 13.95 23.00 -14.73
CA GLU A 281 14.68 23.25 -13.49
C GLU A 281 13.90 22.72 -12.28
N THR A 282 12.61 23.08 -12.17
CA THR A 282 11.72 22.60 -11.11
C THR A 282 11.64 21.07 -11.11
N TRP A 283 11.54 20.45 -12.29
CA TRP A 283 11.54 19.00 -12.43
C TRP A 283 12.80 18.35 -11.88
N ARG A 284 13.98 18.92 -12.16
CA ARG A 284 15.26 18.40 -11.66
C ARG A 284 15.37 18.53 -10.15
N ALA A 285 14.82 19.59 -9.57
CA ALA A 285 14.79 19.74 -8.12
C ALA A 285 13.89 18.69 -7.43
N GLN A 286 12.86 18.18 -8.12
CA GLN A 286 11.89 17.21 -7.62
C GLN A 286 12.14 15.76 -8.10
N CYS A 287 13.26 15.49 -8.78
CA CYS A 287 13.57 14.17 -9.36
C CYS A 287 15.03 13.79 -9.08
N SER A 288 15.27 13.17 -7.92
CA SER A 288 16.60 12.72 -7.48
C SER A 288 17.22 11.63 -8.37
N SER A 289 16.38 10.82 -9.02
CA SER A 289 16.79 9.71 -9.89
C SER A 289 17.36 10.19 -11.25
N GLY A 290 17.13 11.45 -11.59
CA GLY A 290 17.49 12.03 -12.88
C GLY A 290 16.55 11.54 -13.99
N GLY A 291 15.76 12.45 -14.54
CA GLY A 291 14.81 12.16 -15.60
C GLY A 291 14.41 13.43 -16.35
N TRP A 292 13.86 13.25 -17.56
CA TRP A 292 13.24 14.35 -18.29
C TRP A 292 11.77 14.49 -17.87
N PRO A 293 11.18 15.70 -17.99
CA PRO A 293 9.75 15.90 -17.71
C PRO A 293 8.84 14.96 -18.50
N VAL A 294 8.00 14.21 -17.78
CA VAL A 294 6.99 13.29 -18.33
C VAL A 294 5.68 13.50 -17.57
N VAL A 295 4.56 13.59 -18.27
CA VAL A 295 3.25 13.75 -17.62
C VAL A 295 2.69 12.36 -17.30
N PRO A 296 2.29 12.07 -16.04
CA PRO A 296 1.62 10.81 -15.69
C PRO A 296 0.31 10.60 -16.46
N ASP A 297 -0.04 9.33 -16.70
CA ASP A 297 -1.34 8.99 -17.25
C ASP A 297 -2.46 9.37 -16.26
N GLY A 298 -3.49 10.09 -16.75
CA GLY A 298 -4.62 10.50 -15.91
C GLY A 298 -4.38 11.73 -15.03
N TYR A 299 -3.37 12.57 -15.32
CA TYR A 299 -3.05 13.76 -14.51
C TYR A 299 -4.24 14.73 -14.27
N SER A 300 -5.18 14.82 -15.20
CA SER A 300 -6.36 15.70 -15.08
C SER A 300 -7.28 15.29 -13.92
N GLU A 301 -7.27 14.02 -13.53
CA GLU A 301 -7.99 13.57 -12.36
C GLU A 301 -7.32 14.06 -11.06
N TYR A 302 -5.98 14.15 -11.04
CA TYR A 302 -5.23 14.70 -9.92
C TYR A 302 -5.60 16.16 -9.69
N GLU A 303 -5.65 16.98 -10.75
CA GLU A 303 -6.10 18.36 -10.68
C GLU A 303 -7.52 18.47 -10.11
N THR A 304 -8.44 17.63 -10.60
CA THR A 304 -9.84 17.64 -10.17
C THR A 304 -9.97 17.28 -8.69
N ARG A 305 -9.24 16.26 -8.22
CA ARG A 305 -9.24 15.84 -6.81
C ARG A 305 -8.57 16.88 -5.91
N LEU A 306 -7.45 17.46 -6.36
CA LEU A 306 -6.76 18.51 -5.63
C LEU A 306 -7.65 19.75 -5.47
N ALA A 307 -8.31 20.20 -6.55
CA ALA A 307 -9.22 21.35 -6.50
C ALA A 307 -10.41 21.15 -5.54
N ARG A 308 -10.87 19.91 -5.35
CA ARG A 308 -11.89 19.58 -4.33
C ARG A 308 -11.32 19.68 -2.92
N VAL A 309 -10.11 19.18 -2.71
CA VAL A 309 -9.43 19.26 -1.41
C VAL A 309 -9.08 20.70 -1.05
N GLU A 310 -8.65 21.53 -2.01
CA GLU A 310 -8.33 22.95 -1.76
C GLU A 310 -9.50 23.74 -1.16
N ARG A 311 -10.74 23.44 -1.57
CA ARG A 311 -11.92 24.11 -1.00
C ARG A 311 -12.11 23.78 0.49
N ALA A 312 -11.99 22.51 0.87
CA ALA A 312 -12.05 22.10 2.27
C ALA A 312 -10.82 22.58 3.06
N TRP A 313 -9.64 22.53 2.43
CA TRP A 313 -8.39 22.98 3.01
C TRP A 313 -8.41 24.48 3.34
N ALA A 314 -8.98 25.31 2.48
CA ALA A 314 -9.09 26.76 2.72
C ALA A 314 -9.91 27.09 3.99
N ILE A 315 -10.85 26.22 4.36
CA ILE A 315 -11.71 26.36 5.54
C ILE A 315 -10.98 25.83 6.78
N LEU A 316 -10.36 24.64 6.68
CA LEU A 316 -9.77 23.96 7.85
C LEU A 316 -8.36 24.46 8.20
N ALA A 317 -7.50 24.73 7.21
CA ALA A 317 -6.09 25.05 7.43
C ALA A 317 -5.82 26.22 8.40
N PRO A 318 -6.60 27.32 8.39
CA PRO A 318 -6.38 28.43 9.33
C PRO A 318 -6.56 28.06 10.80
N VAL A 319 -7.36 27.04 11.11
CA VAL A 319 -7.68 26.66 12.50
C VAL A 319 -6.83 25.51 13.02
N LEU A 320 -6.13 24.78 12.14
CA LEU A 320 -5.29 23.63 12.52
C LEU A 320 -4.18 23.97 13.53
N PRO A 321 -3.45 25.10 13.43
CA PRO A 321 -2.44 25.45 14.43
C PRO A 321 -3.01 25.54 15.84
N ASP A 322 -4.17 26.18 15.99
CA ASP A 322 -4.82 26.34 17.30
C ASP A 322 -5.54 25.06 17.77
N ALA A 323 -6.03 24.25 16.84
CA ALA A 323 -6.82 23.06 17.13
C ALA A 323 -5.98 21.82 17.46
N CYS A 324 -4.87 21.59 16.75
CA CYS A 324 -4.02 20.40 16.92
C CYS A 324 -2.53 20.71 17.08
N GLY A 325 -2.13 21.99 17.16
CA GLY A 325 -0.73 22.38 17.42
C GLY A 325 0.20 22.23 16.22
N ILE A 326 -0.36 22.15 15.00
CA ILE A 326 0.41 22.06 13.76
C ILE A 326 0.60 23.45 13.18
N ASP A 327 1.80 24.01 13.33
CA ASP A 327 2.10 25.38 12.86
C ASP A 327 1.98 25.52 11.32
N GLU A 328 2.49 24.54 10.56
CA GLU A 328 2.49 24.54 9.08
C GLU A 328 1.83 23.26 8.53
N PRO A 329 0.49 23.17 8.48
CA PRO A 329 -0.22 21.94 8.14
C PRO A 329 0.00 21.49 6.68
N GLY A 330 0.38 22.41 5.78
CA GLY A 330 0.67 22.10 4.39
C GLY A 330 2.00 21.35 4.19
N ASP A 331 2.98 21.64 5.05
CA ASP A 331 4.35 21.11 5.00
C ASP A 331 4.56 19.93 5.97
N THR A 332 3.51 19.56 6.70
CA THR A 332 3.49 18.38 7.55
C THR A 332 3.46 17.10 6.70
N GLU A 333 4.19 16.06 7.13
CA GLU A 333 4.17 14.77 6.44
C GLU A 333 2.75 14.17 6.40
N TRP A 334 2.40 13.50 5.30
CA TRP A 334 1.06 12.91 5.12
C TRP A 334 0.61 12.02 6.27
N SER A 335 1.53 11.31 6.91
CA SER A 335 1.20 10.39 8.00
C SER A 335 0.83 11.12 9.29
N GLU A 336 1.54 12.20 9.60
CA GLU A 336 1.29 13.07 10.75
C GLU A 336 0.06 13.93 10.53
N LEU A 337 -0.10 14.51 9.33
CA LEU A 337 -1.31 15.24 8.96
C LEU A 337 -2.56 14.34 9.04
N ALA A 338 -2.49 13.12 8.50
CA ALA A 338 -3.61 12.18 8.60
C ALA A 338 -3.91 11.77 10.05
N ALA A 339 -2.88 11.57 10.87
CA ALA A 339 -3.04 11.26 12.28
C ALA A 339 -3.67 12.43 13.03
N ALA A 340 -3.22 13.67 12.83
CA ALA A 340 -3.79 14.83 13.49
C ALA A 340 -5.23 15.13 13.07
N LEU A 341 -5.57 14.95 11.79
CA LEU A 341 -6.95 15.04 11.32
C LEU A 341 -7.81 13.92 11.92
N ALA A 342 -7.26 12.71 12.05
CA ALA A 342 -7.93 11.59 12.71
C ALA A 342 -8.10 11.84 14.21
N ASP A 343 -7.10 12.38 14.91
CA ASP A 343 -7.15 12.73 16.33
C ASP A 343 -8.20 13.83 16.60
N LEU A 344 -8.33 14.81 15.69
CA LEU A 344 -9.41 15.80 15.73
C LEU A 344 -10.79 15.13 15.59
N ALA A 345 -10.88 14.06 14.82
CA ALA A 345 -12.10 13.26 14.70
C ALA A 345 -12.31 12.27 15.86
N ASP A 346 -11.23 11.71 16.42
CA ASP A 346 -11.21 10.68 17.48
C ASP A 346 -11.31 11.28 18.90
N GLY A 347 -11.05 12.59 19.06
CA GLY A 347 -11.49 13.38 20.21
C GLY A 347 -13.01 13.37 20.43
N VAL A 348 -13.75 12.74 19.52
CA VAL A 348 -15.15 12.37 19.62
C VAL A 348 -15.26 10.84 19.56
N PRO A 349 -15.74 10.15 20.61
CA PRO A 349 -16.07 8.74 20.46
C PRO A 349 -17.31 8.62 19.56
N GLY A 350 -17.11 8.12 18.34
CA GLY A 350 -18.10 7.46 17.50
C GLY A 350 -19.41 8.20 17.26
N GLY A 351 -19.54 8.81 16.09
CA GLY A 351 -20.84 9.22 15.57
C GLY A 351 -20.65 10.18 14.41
N ILE A 352 -21.34 9.92 13.30
CA ILE A 352 -21.97 11.04 12.61
C ILE A 352 -22.67 11.82 13.73
N ASP A 353 -22.48 13.14 13.79
CA ASP A 353 -23.26 14.09 14.59
C ASP A 353 -22.62 14.56 15.91
N ARG A 354 -22.15 15.82 15.97
CA ARG A 354 -22.29 16.75 17.12
C ARG A 354 -22.08 18.21 16.65
N ALA A 355 -23.06 18.75 15.92
CA ALA A 355 -23.20 20.20 15.78
C ALA A 355 -24.47 20.63 16.56
N PRO A 356 -24.39 21.57 17.53
CA PRO A 356 -25.58 22.18 18.09
C PRO A 356 -26.01 23.31 17.16
N VAL A 357 -27.06 23.12 16.37
CA VAL A 357 -27.65 24.23 15.60
C VAL A 357 -29.17 24.14 15.70
N ARG A 358 -29.76 25.26 16.12
CA ARG A 358 -31.21 25.50 16.11
C ARG A 358 -31.81 25.09 14.75
N PRO A 359 -33.06 24.61 14.73
CA PRO A 359 -33.70 24.18 13.49
C PRO A 359 -33.89 25.39 12.56
N ALA A 360 -33.15 25.42 11.46
CA ALA A 360 -33.67 26.05 10.24
C ALA A 360 -34.60 25.00 9.62
N SER A 361 -35.91 25.28 9.67
CA SER A 361 -37.02 24.49 9.13
C SER A 361 -36.68 23.62 7.91
N MET A 362 -36.26 22.37 8.14
CA MET A 362 -36.21 21.36 7.10
C MET A 362 -37.62 20.82 6.87
N GLU A 363 -38.09 20.82 5.63
CA GLU A 363 -39.36 20.20 5.28
C GLU A 363 -39.25 18.67 5.36
N LEU A 364 -39.72 18.07 6.46
CA LEU A 364 -39.89 16.61 6.60
C LEU A 364 -41.00 16.03 5.70
N ALA A 365 -41.48 16.82 4.72
CA ALA A 365 -42.44 16.40 3.71
C ALA A 365 -41.79 15.60 2.55
N VAL A 366 -40.46 15.43 2.57
CA VAL A 366 -39.75 14.57 1.61
C VAL A 366 -40.28 13.12 1.68
N PRO A 367 -40.60 12.49 0.54
CA PRO A 367 -41.02 11.10 0.51
C PRO A 367 -40.04 10.17 1.22
N GLY A 368 -40.54 9.25 2.06
CA GLY A 368 -39.70 8.24 2.73
C GLY A 368 -39.43 8.48 4.23
N PHE A 369 -39.79 9.64 4.79
CA PHE A 369 -39.76 9.85 6.26
C PHE A 369 -41.04 9.35 6.95
N ALA A 370 -42.17 9.31 6.25
CA ALA A 370 -43.48 9.02 6.85
C ALA A 370 -43.52 7.74 7.71
N PRO A 371 -42.99 6.58 7.26
CA PRO A 371 -43.02 5.36 8.07
C PRO A 371 -42.20 5.48 9.36
N LEU A 372 -41.08 6.22 9.32
CA LEU A 372 -40.22 6.42 10.50
C LEU A 372 -40.90 7.39 11.48
N LEU A 373 -41.52 8.46 10.97
CA LEU A 373 -42.25 9.43 11.79
C LEU A 373 -43.44 8.78 12.50
N GLU A 374 -44.23 7.96 11.80
CA GLU A 374 -45.35 7.22 12.39
C GLU A 374 -44.89 6.25 13.49
N ASP A 375 -43.78 5.54 13.27
CA ASP A 375 -43.19 4.63 14.27
C ASP A 375 -42.71 5.40 15.52
N LEU A 376 -41.95 6.49 15.33
CA LEU A 376 -41.44 7.32 16.42
C LEU A 376 -42.57 7.98 17.23
N GLU A 377 -43.61 8.47 16.55
CA GLU A 377 -44.79 9.09 17.17
C GLU A 377 -45.58 8.06 17.99
N SER A 378 -45.80 6.85 17.44
CA SER A 378 -46.55 5.79 18.12
C SER A 378 -45.89 5.33 19.43
N ARG A 379 -44.56 5.41 19.50
CA ARG A 379 -43.75 5.02 20.67
C ARG A 379 -43.44 6.17 21.61
N GLN A 380 -43.79 7.41 21.25
CA GLN A 380 -43.40 8.62 21.99
C GLN A 380 -41.89 8.64 22.26
N ALA A 381 -41.10 8.40 21.21
CA ALA A 381 -39.65 8.27 21.32
C ALA A 381 -39.00 9.52 21.92
N SER A 382 -38.07 9.34 22.86
CA SER A 382 -37.27 10.44 23.42
C SER A 382 -36.35 11.03 22.35
N PRO A 383 -35.85 12.28 22.52
CA PRO A 383 -34.89 12.88 21.60
C PRO A 383 -33.65 12.00 21.34
N ASP A 384 -33.11 11.37 22.39
CA ASP A 384 -31.99 10.44 22.27
C ASP A 384 -32.35 9.21 21.43
N GLN A 385 -33.56 8.66 21.62
CA GLN A 385 -34.03 7.50 20.87
C GLN A 385 -34.30 7.85 19.40
N ILE A 386 -34.86 9.03 19.11
CA ILE A 386 -35.12 9.52 17.75
C ILE A 386 -33.83 9.54 16.94
N ARG A 387 -32.72 10.02 17.52
CA ARG A 387 -31.42 10.08 16.86
C ARG A 387 -30.88 8.68 16.54
N VAL A 388 -30.89 7.77 17.51
CA VAL A 388 -30.42 6.39 17.31
C VAL A 388 -31.28 5.65 16.27
N ASP A 389 -32.60 5.80 16.35
CA ASP A 389 -33.54 5.17 15.41
C ASP A 389 -33.40 5.74 13.99
N LEU A 390 -33.17 7.06 13.85
CA LEU A 390 -32.87 7.69 12.56
C LEU A 390 -31.55 7.18 11.97
N GLU A 391 -30.49 7.13 12.77
CA GLU A 391 -29.18 6.64 12.33
C GLU A 391 -29.28 5.18 11.85
N PHE A 392 -29.93 4.33 12.66
CA PHE A 392 -30.16 2.94 12.31
C PHE A 392 -30.99 2.81 11.03
N SER A 393 -32.08 3.57 10.90
CA SER A 393 -32.97 3.52 9.75
C SER A 393 -32.26 3.93 8.45
N TRP A 394 -31.34 4.90 8.53
CA TRP A 394 -30.49 5.31 7.41
C TRP A 394 -29.47 4.23 7.02
N TRP A 395 -28.70 3.70 7.98
CA TRP A 395 -27.70 2.66 7.70
C TRP A 395 -28.33 1.39 7.16
N ALA A 396 -29.49 1.02 7.68
CA ALA A 396 -30.21 -0.16 7.23
C ALA A 396 -30.80 0.03 5.83
N ALA A 397 -31.30 1.23 5.49
CA ALA A 397 -31.72 1.56 4.12
C ALA A 397 -30.55 1.56 3.14
N ALA A 398 -29.39 2.07 3.56
CA ALA A 398 -28.16 2.05 2.78
C ALA A 398 -27.71 0.61 2.51
N PHE A 399 -27.73 -0.26 3.52
CA PHE A 399 -27.42 -1.69 3.35
C PHE A 399 -28.36 -2.35 2.34
N ASP A 400 -29.68 -2.18 2.49
CA ASP A 400 -30.68 -2.79 1.60
C ASP A 400 -30.49 -2.31 0.14
N GLY A 401 -30.26 -1.01 -0.08
CA GLY A 401 -30.03 -0.47 -1.41
C GLY A 401 -28.71 -0.93 -2.05
N ILE A 402 -27.65 -1.10 -1.26
CA ILE A 402 -26.36 -1.64 -1.75
C ILE A 402 -26.51 -3.11 -2.14
N VAL A 403 -27.19 -3.87 -1.29
CA VAL A 403 -27.45 -5.29 -1.47
C VAL A 403 -28.32 -5.56 -2.70
N GLU A 404 -29.34 -4.73 -2.95
CA GLU A 404 -30.18 -4.83 -4.14
C GLU A 404 -29.37 -4.59 -5.43
N ALA A 405 -28.40 -3.65 -5.38
CA ALA A 405 -27.53 -3.35 -6.51
C ALA A 405 -26.48 -4.45 -6.79
N ASP A 406 -25.97 -5.13 -5.75
CA ASP A 406 -25.08 -6.29 -5.90
C ASP A 406 -25.50 -7.47 -4.99
N PRO A 407 -26.41 -8.35 -5.48
CA PRO A 407 -26.90 -9.49 -4.71
C PRO A 407 -25.82 -10.49 -4.28
N ARG A 408 -24.61 -10.43 -4.87
CA ARG A 408 -23.51 -11.32 -4.50
C ARG A 408 -23.01 -11.04 -3.08
N LEU A 409 -23.27 -9.85 -2.53
CA LEU A 409 -22.87 -9.44 -1.18
C LEU A 409 -23.62 -10.21 -0.07
N ILE A 410 -24.82 -10.74 -0.35
CA ILE A 410 -25.64 -11.48 0.64
C ILE A 410 -25.22 -12.94 0.77
N GLN A 411 -24.39 -13.44 -0.14
CA GLN A 411 -24.00 -14.85 -0.14
C GLN A 411 -23.11 -15.13 1.08
N ALA A 412 -23.73 -15.67 2.14
CA ALA A 412 -23.05 -16.01 3.37
C ALA A 412 -21.85 -16.93 3.09
N GLY A 413 -20.68 -16.53 3.60
CA GLY A 413 -19.45 -17.29 3.43
C GLY A 413 -18.82 -17.24 2.03
N ALA A 414 -19.39 -16.52 1.05
CA ALA A 414 -18.87 -16.51 -0.32
C ALA A 414 -17.44 -15.93 -0.42
N LEU A 415 -17.11 -14.92 0.37
CA LEU A 415 -15.73 -14.41 0.45
C LEU A 415 -14.79 -15.45 1.07
N GLY A 416 -15.21 -16.09 2.17
CA GLY A 416 -14.44 -17.14 2.82
C GLY A 416 -14.14 -18.31 1.88
N ALA A 417 -15.18 -18.83 1.21
CA ALA A 417 -15.04 -19.90 0.23
C ALA A 417 -14.11 -19.52 -0.94
N ALA A 418 -14.19 -18.28 -1.43
CA ALA A 418 -13.30 -17.80 -2.49
C ALA A 418 -11.84 -17.68 -2.04
N VAL A 419 -11.61 -17.26 -0.80
CA VAL A 419 -10.27 -17.21 -0.18
C VAL A 419 -9.73 -18.62 0.02
N ASP A 420 -10.55 -19.54 0.54
CA ASP A 420 -10.17 -20.94 0.74
C ASP A 420 -9.82 -21.63 -0.58
N GLU A 421 -10.62 -21.44 -1.63
CA GLU A 421 -10.32 -21.94 -2.98
C GLU A 421 -9.01 -21.35 -3.51
N PHE A 422 -8.79 -20.05 -3.35
CA PHE A 422 -7.53 -19.41 -3.74
C PHE A 422 -6.33 -20.01 -3.00
N LEU A 423 -6.41 -20.18 -1.68
CA LEU A 423 -5.34 -20.74 -0.87
C LEU A 423 -5.06 -22.21 -1.24
N GLU A 424 -6.10 -22.99 -1.50
CA GLU A 424 -5.97 -24.38 -1.94
C GLU A 424 -5.26 -24.45 -3.30
N LEU A 425 -5.70 -23.65 -4.27
CA LEU A 425 -5.10 -23.59 -5.60
C LEU A 425 -3.66 -23.08 -5.57
N ASP A 426 -3.35 -22.09 -4.73
CA ASP A 426 -1.99 -21.57 -4.56
C ASP A 426 -1.07 -22.65 -3.99
N ALA A 427 -1.52 -23.40 -2.99
CA ALA A 427 -0.78 -24.51 -2.42
C ALA A 427 -0.56 -25.65 -3.43
N GLN A 428 -1.58 -25.99 -4.23
CA GLN A 428 -1.45 -26.98 -5.31
C GLN A 428 -0.46 -26.50 -6.38
N PHE A 429 -0.58 -25.26 -6.82
CA PHE A 429 0.28 -24.67 -7.84
C PHE A 429 1.73 -24.57 -7.35
N ALA A 430 1.94 -24.20 -6.08
CA ALA A 430 3.26 -24.16 -5.47
C ALA A 430 3.97 -25.52 -5.50
N LYS A 431 3.24 -26.62 -5.30
CA LYS A 431 3.77 -27.99 -5.41
C LYS A 431 4.18 -28.33 -6.85
N LEU A 432 3.35 -27.97 -7.85
CA LEU A 432 3.67 -28.24 -9.25
C LEU A 432 4.89 -27.46 -9.77
N ARG A 433 5.22 -26.30 -9.17
CA ARG A 433 6.40 -25.49 -9.57
C ARG A 433 7.73 -26.21 -9.39
N VAL A 434 7.80 -27.27 -8.60
CA VAL A 434 9.04 -28.04 -8.42
C VAL A 434 9.49 -28.68 -9.74
N GLY A 435 8.56 -29.16 -10.57
CA GLY A 435 8.91 -29.72 -11.89
C GLY A 435 9.68 -28.73 -12.77
N PRO A 436 9.12 -27.54 -13.07
CA PRO A 436 9.81 -26.47 -13.80
C PRO A 436 11.15 -26.05 -13.18
N LEU A 437 11.22 -25.96 -11.85
CA LEU A 437 12.48 -25.69 -11.14
C LEU A 437 13.53 -26.76 -11.46
N MET A 438 13.17 -28.04 -11.31
CA MET A 438 14.10 -29.16 -11.55
C MET A 438 14.52 -29.24 -13.01
N ARG A 439 13.62 -28.94 -13.97
CA ARG A 439 13.97 -28.81 -15.40
C ARG A 439 14.96 -27.67 -15.63
N ALA A 440 14.75 -26.50 -15.03
CA ALA A 440 15.67 -25.37 -15.15
C ALA A 440 17.06 -25.70 -14.58
N VAL A 441 17.12 -26.40 -13.44
CA VAL A 441 18.39 -26.88 -12.86
C VAL A 441 19.06 -27.91 -13.76
N ALA A 442 18.30 -28.84 -14.36
CA ALA A 442 18.84 -29.81 -15.31
C ALA A 442 19.42 -29.16 -16.56
N GLU A 443 18.76 -28.14 -17.10
CA GLU A 443 19.27 -27.35 -18.23
C GLU A 443 20.52 -26.56 -17.83
N HIS A 444 20.52 -25.89 -16.68
CA HIS A 444 21.67 -25.16 -16.17
C HIS A 444 22.90 -26.06 -15.99
N ARG A 445 22.70 -27.26 -15.44
CA ARG A 445 23.72 -28.30 -15.33
C ARG A 445 24.28 -28.70 -16.70
N ARG A 446 23.41 -29.03 -17.67
CA ARG A 446 23.83 -29.40 -19.03
C ARG A 446 24.64 -28.29 -19.70
N GLN A 447 24.20 -27.04 -19.57
CA GLN A 447 24.92 -25.88 -20.10
C GLN A 447 26.30 -25.69 -19.45
N ALA A 448 26.41 -25.86 -18.13
CA ALA A 448 27.69 -25.74 -17.44
C ALA A 448 28.68 -26.83 -17.86
N ILE A 449 28.22 -28.08 -17.99
CA ILE A 449 29.03 -29.20 -18.49
C ILE A 449 29.47 -28.94 -19.95
N ALA A 450 28.57 -28.45 -20.79
CA ALA A 450 28.88 -28.14 -22.19
C ALA A 450 29.88 -26.98 -22.34
N ARG A 451 29.82 -25.97 -21.45
CA ARG A 451 30.76 -24.83 -21.43
C ARG A 451 32.14 -25.20 -20.86
N HIS A 452 32.18 -26.16 -19.93
CA HIS A 452 33.40 -26.56 -19.21
C HIS A 452 33.64 -28.09 -19.28
N PRO A 453 33.87 -28.67 -20.48
CA PRO A 453 33.96 -30.12 -20.66
C PRO A 453 35.25 -30.73 -20.07
N SER A 454 36.35 -29.97 -19.98
CA SER A 454 37.56 -30.40 -19.26
C SER A 454 37.28 -30.55 -17.78
N ASP A 455 36.73 -29.50 -17.18
CA ASP A 455 36.49 -29.40 -15.74
C ASP A 455 35.48 -30.45 -15.29
N ALA A 456 34.46 -30.75 -16.11
CA ALA A 456 33.49 -31.81 -15.82
C ALA A 456 34.11 -33.22 -15.84
N ARG A 457 35.03 -33.50 -16.78
CA ARG A 457 35.75 -34.78 -16.84
C ARG A 457 36.71 -34.93 -15.66
N ASP A 458 37.47 -33.89 -15.36
CA ASP A 458 38.46 -33.90 -14.28
C ASP A 458 37.77 -33.95 -12.92
N LEU A 459 36.62 -33.28 -12.77
CA LEU A 459 35.73 -33.41 -11.61
C LEU A 459 35.24 -34.86 -11.44
N PHE A 460 34.76 -35.50 -12.51
CA PHE A 460 34.31 -36.89 -12.46
C PHE A 460 35.44 -37.84 -12.03
N ALA A 461 36.64 -37.72 -12.62
CA ALA A 461 37.80 -38.50 -12.22
C ALA A 461 38.17 -38.26 -10.75
N THR A 462 38.21 -37.00 -10.32
CA THR A 462 38.51 -36.61 -8.93
C THR A 462 37.50 -37.21 -7.93
N LEU A 463 36.21 -37.19 -8.25
CA LEU A 463 35.16 -37.76 -7.38
C LEU A 463 35.17 -39.29 -7.35
N MET A 464 35.60 -39.94 -8.44
CA MET A 464 35.72 -41.40 -8.54
C MET A 464 36.97 -41.96 -7.86
N GLU A 465 38.11 -41.27 -7.99
CA GLU A 465 39.41 -41.70 -7.44
C GLU A 465 39.62 -41.24 -5.99
N GLY A 466 39.09 -40.06 -5.63
CA GLY A 466 39.45 -39.35 -4.41
C GLY A 466 38.53 -39.65 -3.23
N SER A 467 38.86 -40.65 -2.39
CA SER A 467 38.19 -40.87 -1.10
C SER A 467 38.49 -39.77 -0.05
N GLU A 468 39.55 -38.97 -0.24
CA GLU A 468 40.01 -37.93 0.71
C GLU A 468 39.80 -36.47 0.26
N VAL A 469 39.35 -36.20 -0.97
CA VAL A 469 39.22 -34.83 -1.48
C VAL A 469 38.08 -34.09 -0.78
N SER A 470 38.33 -32.87 -0.30
CA SER A 470 37.30 -32.07 0.36
C SER A 470 36.34 -31.40 -0.64
N VAL A 471 35.07 -31.25 -0.25
CA VAL A 471 34.07 -30.52 -1.06
C VAL A 471 34.51 -29.08 -1.35
N ARG A 472 35.24 -28.44 -0.41
CA ARG A 472 35.79 -27.10 -0.60
C ARG A 472 36.86 -27.06 -1.69
N ASP A 473 37.74 -28.07 -1.75
CA ASP A 473 38.77 -28.15 -2.79
C ASP A 473 38.11 -28.39 -4.16
N VAL A 474 37.14 -29.30 -4.23
CA VAL A 474 36.32 -29.52 -5.44
C VAL A 474 35.61 -28.22 -5.87
N ARG A 475 35.05 -27.46 -4.94
CA ARG A 475 34.39 -26.16 -5.22
C ARG A 475 35.39 -25.07 -5.64
N ARG A 476 36.63 -25.11 -5.14
CA ARG A 476 37.69 -24.19 -5.54
C ARG A 476 38.16 -24.48 -6.97
N ASP A 477 38.41 -25.75 -7.26
CA ASP A 477 39.08 -26.17 -8.49
C ASP A 477 38.10 -26.29 -9.67
N PHE A 478 36.83 -26.65 -9.40
CA PHE A 478 35.78 -26.86 -10.42
C PHE A 478 34.52 -26.02 -10.18
N GLY A 479 34.70 -24.82 -9.62
CA GLY A 479 33.62 -23.95 -9.12
C GLY A 479 32.40 -23.79 -10.04
N PRO A 480 32.56 -23.42 -11.33
CA PRO A 480 31.42 -23.22 -12.25
C PRO A 480 30.57 -24.48 -12.44
N VAL A 481 31.21 -25.66 -12.57
CA VAL A 481 30.51 -26.94 -12.78
C VAL A 481 29.84 -27.39 -11.48
N VAL A 482 30.54 -27.32 -10.35
CA VAL A 482 30.01 -27.73 -9.03
C VAL A 482 28.83 -26.85 -8.61
N ALA A 483 28.88 -25.55 -8.91
CA ALA A 483 27.76 -24.62 -8.69
C ALA A 483 26.53 -24.99 -9.51
N ALA A 484 26.72 -25.40 -10.76
CA ALA A 484 25.60 -25.76 -11.61
C ALA A 484 25.00 -27.14 -11.29
N LEU A 485 25.82 -28.09 -10.79
CA LEU A 485 25.36 -29.43 -10.42
C LEU A 485 24.41 -29.42 -9.22
N ARG A 486 24.72 -28.59 -8.22
CA ARG A 486 23.95 -28.43 -6.98
C ARG A 486 24.01 -26.94 -6.58
N PRO A 487 23.07 -26.11 -7.05
CA PRO A 487 23.13 -24.66 -6.85
C PRO A 487 22.85 -24.21 -5.41
N VAL A 488 22.21 -25.05 -4.59
CA VAL A 488 21.86 -24.71 -3.20
C VAL A 488 22.84 -25.38 -2.23
N VAL A 489 23.28 -24.64 -1.22
CA VAL A 489 24.10 -25.17 -0.12
C VAL A 489 23.41 -24.89 1.20
N ILE A 490 23.18 -25.94 1.98
CA ILE A 490 22.57 -25.88 3.31
C ILE A 490 23.66 -26.20 4.33
N ALA A 491 24.03 -25.21 5.14
CA ALA A 491 25.14 -25.33 6.07
C ALA A 491 24.88 -24.56 7.35
N ARG A 492 25.44 -25.03 8.47
CA ARG A 492 25.58 -24.20 9.67
C ARG A 492 26.63 -23.11 9.41
N ALA A 493 26.52 -21.99 10.12
CA ALA A 493 27.44 -20.85 9.97
C ALA A 493 28.92 -21.27 10.10
N GLU A 494 29.24 -22.13 11.07
CA GLU A 494 30.59 -22.68 11.30
C GLU A 494 31.09 -23.61 10.18
N GLN A 495 30.19 -24.23 9.41
CA GLN A 495 30.54 -25.18 8.35
C GLN A 495 30.87 -24.49 7.02
N VAL A 496 30.46 -23.22 6.84
CA VAL A 496 30.60 -22.51 5.58
C VAL A 496 32.06 -22.44 5.11
N SER A 497 33.00 -22.21 6.02
CA SER A 497 34.44 -22.19 5.71
C SER A 497 35.01 -23.54 5.29
N HIS A 498 34.32 -24.64 5.60
CA HIS A 498 34.69 -26.00 5.21
C HIS A 498 34.03 -26.45 3.90
N LEU A 499 32.98 -25.76 3.46
CA LEU A 499 32.23 -26.06 2.25
C LEU A 499 32.62 -25.17 1.07
N LEU A 500 32.95 -23.91 1.35
CA LEU A 500 33.14 -22.89 0.31
C LEU A 500 34.53 -22.25 0.35
N PRO A 501 35.16 -22.01 -0.81
CA PRO A 501 36.43 -21.30 -0.90
C PRO A 501 36.31 -19.86 -0.36
N PRO A 502 37.40 -19.22 0.08
CA PRO A 502 37.40 -17.84 0.57
C PRO A 502 37.34 -16.83 -0.60
N THR A 503 36.40 -17.01 -1.50
CA THR A 503 36.12 -16.13 -2.65
C THR A 503 34.63 -15.81 -2.68
N ARG A 504 34.24 -14.72 -3.36
CA ARG A 504 32.83 -14.39 -3.58
C ARG A 504 32.25 -15.38 -4.60
N CYS A 505 31.66 -16.46 -4.11
CA CYS A 505 31.23 -17.62 -4.91
C CYS A 505 29.74 -17.99 -4.72
N VAL A 506 28.99 -17.14 -4.03
CA VAL A 506 27.55 -17.30 -3.76
C VAL A 506 26.84 -16.03 -4.20
N ASP A 507 25.73 -16.19 -4.92
CA ASP A 507 24.93 -15.04 -5.36
C ASP A 507 24.11 -14.49 -4.19
N VAL A 508 23.39 -15.37 -3.49
CA VAL A 508 22.50 -15.01 -2.37
C VAL A 508 22.75 -15.92 -1.17
N VAL A 509 22.92 -15.33 0.01
CA VAL A 509 22.89 -16.06 1.29
C VAL A 509 21.61 -15.74 2.04
N ILE A 510 20.88 -16.79 2.43
CA ILE A 510 19.70 -16.69 3.28
C ILE A 510 20.10 -17.12 4.69
N VAL A 511 20.13 -16.17 5.61
CA VAL A 511 20.39 -16.41 7.04
C VAL A 511 19.05 -16.61 7.72
N TYR A 512 18.84 -17.81 8.27
CA TYR A 512 17.62 -18.17 8.98
C TYR A 512 17.96 -18.71 10.37
N GLY A 513 17.22 -18.26 11.39
CA GLY A 513 17.39 -18.75 12.76
C GLY A 513 18.71 -18.30 13.42
N ALA A 514 19.13 -17.06 13.18
CA ALA A 514 20.42 -16.52 13.66
C ALA A 514 20.31 -15.72 14.97
N GLU A 515 19.16 -15.77 15.65
CA GLU A 515 18.86 -15.02 16.88
C GLU A 515 19.85 -15.30 18.01
N SER A 516 20.47 -16.48 18.01
CA SER A 516 21.45 -16.92 19.00
C SER A 516 22.91 -16.86 18.52
N LEU A 517 23.18 -16.31 17.33
CA LEU A 517 24.52 -16.23 16.76
C LEU A 517 25.17 -14.86 16.99
N ALA A 518 26.49 -14.84 17.09
CA ALA A 518 27.28 -13.61 17.05
C ALA A 518 27.64 -13.27 15.60
N THR A 519 27.78 -11.99 15.27
CA THR A 519 28.11 -11.52 13.91
C THR A 519 29.37 -12.19 13.36
N ALA A 520 30.40 -12.37 14.19
CA ALA A 520 31.65 -13.04 13.82
C ALA A 520 31.44 -14.45 13.25
N GLN A 521 30.40 -15.17 13.70
CA GLN A 521 30.07 -16.51 13.20
C GLN A 521 29.46 -16.47 11.79
N LEU A 522 28.81 -15.35 11.41
CA LEU A 522 28.20 -15.17 10.10
C LEU A 522 29.18 -14.60 9.05
N ILE A 523 30.27 -13.93 9.47
CA ILE A 523 31.26 -13.33 8.56
C ILE A 523 31.72 -14.29 7.45
N PRO A 524 32.02 -15.59 7.71
CA PRO A 524 32.39 -16.51 6.63
C PRO A 524 31.32 -16.67 5.55
N ALA A 525 30.04 -16.61 5.91
CA ALA A 525 28.92 -16.68 4.98
C ALA A 525 28.72 -15.35 4.24
N LEU A 526 28.73 -14.24 4.97
CA LEU A 526 28.52 -12.90 4.43
C LEU A 526 29.62 -12.52 3.42
N ALA A 527 30.89 -12.83 3.73
CA ALA A 527 32.03 -12.50 2.88
C ALA A 527 32.03 -13.21 1.50
N ARG A 528 31.27 -14.32 1.37
CA ARG A 528 31.21 -15.14 0.15
C ARG A 528 30.02 -14.80 -0.74
N ALA A 529 29.08 -13.99 -0.26
CA ALA A 529 27.83 -13.68 -0.93
C ALA A 529 27.85 -12.31 -1.62
N SER A 530 27.10 -12.19 -2.72
CA SER A 530 26.82 -10.90 -3.36
C SER A 530 25.61 -10.20 -2.74
N GLN A 531 24.61 -10.96 -2.30
CA GLN A 531 23.40 -10.47 -1.63
C GLN A 531 23.14 -11.26 -0.35
N VAL A 532 22.65 -10.57 0.67
CA VAL A 532 22.34 -11.13 1.99
C VAL A 532 20.86 -10.90 2.28
N VAL A 533 20.15 -11.98 2.63
CA VAL A 533 18.77 -11.94 3.10
C VAL A 533 18.73 -12.56 4.48
N VAL A 534 18.16 -11.84 5.44
CA VAL A 534 18.04 -12.31 6.83
C VAL A 534 16.57 -12.49 7.15
N VAL A 535 16.20 -13.70 7.58
CA VAL A 535 14.88 -14.03 8.09
C VAL A 535 15.07 -14.41 9.55
N ALA A 536 14.78 -13.47 10.43
CA ALA A 536 14.95 -13.62 11.87
C ALA A 536 13.93 -12.77 12.62
N ASP A 537 13.72 -13.14 13.88
CA ASP A 537 12.95 -12.32 14.81
C ASP A 537 13.89 -11.46 15.66
N ALA A 538 13.91 -10.15 15.37
CA ALA A 538 14.78 -9.20 16.06
C ALA A 538 14.46 -9.07 17.55
N ARG A 539 13.21 -9.33 17.98
CA ARG A 539 12.81 -9.23 19.39
C ARG A 539 13.27 -10.42 20.22
N SER A 540 13.43 -11.59 19.62
CA SER A 540 13.95 -12.79 20.30
C SER A 540 15.46 -12.99 20.16
N ALA A 541 16.16 -12.03 19.54
CA ALA A 541 17.61 -12.04 19.43
C ALA A 541 18.29 -12.02 20.81
N THR A 542 19.12 -13.02 21.08
CA THR A 542 19.91 -13.16 22.32
C THR A 542 21.38 -12.77 22.14
N ARG A 543 21.82 -12.62 20.88
CA ARG A 543 23.18 -12.24 20.50
C ARG A 543 23.20 -11.18 19.39
N SER A 544 24.40 -10.75 19.02
CA SER A 544 24.61 -9.54 18.24
C SER A 544 24.28 -9.66 16.74
N ALA A 545 24.22 -10.86 16.16
CA ALA A 545 24.10 -11.01 14.71
C ALA A 545 22.85 -10.33 14.13
N VAL A 546 21.68 -10.62 14.68
CA VAL A 546 20.42 -10.06 14.17
C VAL A 546 20.34 -8.56 14.46
N ALA A 547 20.71 -8.14 15.68
CA ALA A 547 20.67 -6.72 16.06
C ALA A 547 21.57 -5.84 15.17
N GLU A 548 22.81 -6.28 14.89
CA GLU A 548 23.74 -5.56 14.01
C GLU A 548 23.27 -5.57 12.55
N LEU A 549 22.76 -6.70 12.06
CA LEU A 549 22.26 -6.80 10.68
C LEU A 549 20.99 -5.96 10.47
N THR A 550 20.11 -5.86 11.46
CA THR A 550 18.92 -5.00 11.40
C THR A 550 19.27 -3.51 11.31
N GLN A 551 20.41 -3.08 11.87
CA GLN A 551 20.88 -1.69 11.73
C GLN A 551 21.44 -1.39 10.34
N LEU A 552 21.95 -2.41 9.64
CA LEU A 552 22.65 -2.25 8.37
C LEU A 552 21.76 -2.54 7.15
N LEU A 553 20.74 -3.40 7.30
CA LEU A 553 19.92 -3.88 6.20
C LEU A 553 18.52 -3.21 6.21
N PRO A 554 17.94 -2.93 5.02
CA PRO A 554 16.52 -2.58 4.95
C PRO A 554 15.69 -3.75 5.50
N HIS A 555 14.71 -3.44 6.35
CA HIS A 555 13.87 -4.45 6.98
C HIS A 555 12.41 -4.30 6.58
N ILE A 556 11.74 -5.44 6.41
CA ILE A 556 10.31 -5.53 6.13
C ILE A 556 9.71 -6.36 7.25
N ALA A 557 8.79 -5.77 8.01
CA ALA A 557 8.05 -6.50 9.04
C ALA A 557 7.02 -7.41 8.37
N LEU A 558 7.13 -8.72 8.60
CA LEU A 558 6.12 -9.68 8.18
C LEU A 558 4.93 -9.62 9.14
N ARG A 559 3.72 -9.42 8.60
CA ARG A 559 2.50 -9.56 9.40
C ARG A 559 2.26 -11.04 9.68
N ALA A 560 1.99 -11.38 10.93
CA ALA A 560 1.61 -12.74 11.26
C ALA A 560 0.26 -13.05 10.62
N LEU A 561 0.11 -14.26 10.08
CA LEU A 561 -1.22 -14.76 9.75
C LEU A 561 -2.09 -14.71 11.02
N PRO A 562 -3.35 -14.29 10.93
CA PRO A 562 -4.22 -14.30 12.08
C PRO A 562 -4.34 -15.72 12.63
N GLN A 563 -4.17 -15.85 13.94
CA GLN A 563 -4.35 -17.12 14.63
C GLN A 563 -5.40 -16.94 15.71
N ALA A 564 -6.26 -17.93 15.88
CA ALA A 564 -7.14 -18.02 17.03
C ALA A 564 -6.27 -18.09 18.30
N ARG A 565 -6.19 -16.97 19.02
CA ARG A 565 -5.42 -16.84 20.25
C ARG A 565 -6.28 -16.12 21.27
N ASP A 566 -6.09 -16.47 22.53
CA ASP A 566 -6.68 -15.72 23.64
C ASP A 566 -6.23 -14.25 23.53
N PRO A 567 -7.16 -13.27 23.55
CA PRO A 567 -6.84 -11.84 23.50
C PRO A 567 -5.80 -11.41 24.53
N ARG A 568 -5.73 -12.06 25.70
CA ARG A 568 -4.73 -11.79 26.74
C ARG A 568 -3.31 -12.15 26.29
N VAL A 569 -3.15 -13.25 25.58
CA VAL A 569 -1.85 -13.66 25.01
C VAL A 569 -1.43 -12.67 23.92
N THR A 570 -2.39 -12.25 23.09
CA THR A 570 -2.15 -11.22 22.07
C THR A 570 -1.74 -9.88 22.71
N ALA A 571 -2.37 -9.49 23.82
CA ALA A 571 -2.02 -8.28 24.56
C ALA A 571 -0.59 -8.35 25.14
N VAL A 572 -0.18 -9.51 25.67
CA VAL A 572 1.21 -9.73 26.13
C VAL A 572 2.18 -9.61 24.96
N LEU A 573 1.92 -10.26 23.82
CA LEU A 573 2.79 -10.15 22.64
C LEU A 573 2.86 -8.71 22.12
N ALA A 574 1.75 -7.98 22.11
CA ALA A 574 1.72 -6.56 21.77
C ALA A 574 2.60 -5.74 22.71
N SER A 575 2.52 -5.98 24.03
CA SER A 575 3.36 -5.28 25.03
C SER A 575 4.87 -5.53 24.88
N VAL A 576 5.26 -6.67 24.30
CA VAL A 576 6.66 -7.04 24.02
C VAL A 576 7.14 -6.47 22.68
N GLY A 577 6.30 -5.72 21.96
CA GLY A 577 6.66 -5.00 20.75
C GLY A 577 6.32 -5.73 19.44
N TYR A 578 5.30 -6.61 19.48
CA TYR A 578 4.67 -7.23 18.30
C TYR A 578 3.29 -6.62 17.96
N ASP A 579 2.96 -5.46 18.52
CA ASP A 579 1.72 -4.70 18.36
C ASP A 579 1.29 -4.51 16.88
N LYS A 580 2.25 -4.25 15.99
CA LYS A 580 1.99 -4.06 14.55
C LYS A 580 1.95 -5.38 13.75
N ALA A 581 2.34 -6.49 14.35
CA ALA A 581 2.52 -7.77 13.67
C ALA A 581 1.46 -8.81 14.04
N VAL A 582 0.83 -8.69 15.21
CA VAL A 582 -0.18 -9.64 15.71
C VAL A 582 -1.52 -8.92 15.87
N ALA A 583 -2.48 -9.22 14.99
CA ALA A 583 -3.85 -8.77 15.15
C ALA A 583 -4.61 -9.69 16.12
N ALA A 584 -5.35 -9.12 17.06
CA ALA A 584 -6.33 -9.85 17.84
C ALA A 584 -7.55 -10.12 16.95
N ILE A 585 -7.77 -11.37 16.57
CA ILE A 585 -9.07 -11.81 16.05
C ILE A 585 -9.82 -12.42 17.24
N PRO A 586 -11.03 -11.92 17.57
CA PRO A 586 -11.89 -12.61 18.53
C PRO A 586 -12.07 -14.05 18.05
N ALA A 587 -11.77 -15.04 18.91
CA ALA A 587 -12.16 -16.40 18.60
C ALA A 587 -13.66 -16.41 18.27
N PRO A 588 -14.11 -17.09 17.20
CA PRO A 588 -15.54 -17.21 16.94
C PRO A 588 -16.17 -17.72 18.23
N GLY A 589 -17.07 -16.91 18.81
CA GLY A 589 -17.78 -17.32 20.01
C GLY A 589 -18.45 -18.65 19.71
N GLU A 590 -18.18 -19.66 20.53
CA GLU A 590 -19.15 -20.76 20.61
C GLU A 590 -20.48 -20.15 21.07
N PRO A 591 -21.60 -20.50 20.42
CA PRO A 591 -22.91 -19.93 20.72
C PRO A 591 -23.35 -20.14 22.17
#